data_AF-A0A131XIX6-F1
#
_entry.id   AF-A0A131XIX6-F1
#
_cell.length_a   1.000
_cell.length_b   1.000
_cell.length_c   1.000
_cell.angle_alpha   90.00
_cell.angle_beta   90.00
_cell.angle_gamma   90.00
#
_symmetry.space_group_name_H-M   'P 1'
#
loop_
_entity.id
_entity.type
_entity.pdbx_description
1 polymer ?
#
loop_
_entity_poly.entity_id
_entity_poly.type
_entity_poly.pdbx_seq_one_letter_code
_entity_poly.pdbx_strand_id
1 'polypeptide(L)'
;MTPSCHIRKVVYPRIYLFGDSLTQRSHSEDGCWGSLVAEGFERRCDIVVRGFSGYNTRMCKYVLPRIFGPEDAGGVAAFVIFLGANDCSEPSSDPGTQNVPLKEFISNLEEMLRYLKVCGVPMNKIILLTPPPYCDEKWVAWCKETGRDLPRRNLEIVSKYADAVSKLGNELHVAVINIFAAFQQEQNWKTLLIDGLHLSKPGSQKLARCLMPFLEQAVGPVPAMFPDWKCTDPADPESSIASWAPDP
;
A
#
# COMPACT_ATOMS: atom_id res chain seq x y z
N MET A 1 3.65 -50.67 -2.24
CA MET A 1 3.82 -49.35 -2.88
C MET A 1 3.42 -48.31 -1.84
N THR A 2 4.38 -47.66 -1.20
CA THR A 2 4.11 -46.53 -0.32
C THR A 2 3.45 -45.44 -1.14
N PRO A 3 2.30 -44.88 -0.73
CA PRO A 3 1.76 -43.70 -1.37
C PRO A 3 2.84 -42.63 -1.27
N SER A 4 3.26 -42.07 -2.41
CA SER A 4 4.00 -40.82 -2.44
C SER A 4 3.13 -39.80 -1.70
N CYS A 5 3.46 -39.51 -0.44
CA CYS A 5 2.81 -38.47 0.34
C CYS A 5 3.18 -37.14 -0.33
N HIS A 6 2.30 -36.66 -1.22
CA HIS A 6 2.48 -35.37 -1.85
C HIS A 6 2.32 -34.30 -0.78
N ILE A 7 3.43 -33.73 -0.32
CA ILE A 7 3.46 -32.60 0.61
C ILE A 7 2.61 -31.48 0.00
N ARG A 8 1.46 -31.18 0.63
CA ARG A 8 0.56 -30.12 0.18
C ARG A 8 1.16 -28.77 0.54
N LYS A 9 1.53 -27.97 -0.47
CA LYS A 9 1.97 -26.60 -0.26
C LYS A 9 0.80 -25.74 0.22
N VAL A 10 0.96 -25.10 1.37
CA VAL A 10 0.05 -24.04 1.86
C VAL A 10 0.48 -22.73 1.21
N VAL A 11 -0.48 -22.00 0.63
CA VAL A 11 -0.26 -20.67 0.05
C VAL A 11 -0.94 -19.66 0.94
N TYR A 12 -0.18 -18.71 1.44
CA TYR A 12 -0.72 -17.64 2.27
C TYR A 12 -1.49 -16.65 1.38
N PRO A 13 -2.67 -16.18 1.82
CA PRO A 13 -3.29 -14.99 1.26
C PRO A 13 -2.31 -13.81 1.30
N ARG A 14 -2.40 -12.90 0.35
CA ARG A 14 -1.41 -11.82 0.17
C ARG A 14 -2.06 -10.46 0.22
N ILE A 15 -1.45 -9.56 0.99
CA ILE A 15 -1.75 -8.13 0.98
C ILE A 15 -0.69 -7.45 0.13
N TYR A 16 -1.11 -6.90 -1.01
CA TYR A 16 -0.23 -6.15 -1.91
C TYR A 16 -0.19 -4.68 -1.50
N LEU A 17 1.02 -4.13 -1.38
CA LEU A 17 1.26 -2.72 -1.15
C LEU A 17 1.94 -2.15 -2.41
N PHE A 18 1.21 -1.40 -3.22
CA PHE A 18 1.67 -0.87 -4.50
C PHE A 18 1.75 0.66 -4.47
N GLY A 19 2.86 1.25 -4.89
CA GLY A 19 2.98 2.71 -4.89
C GLY A 19 4.35 3.27 -5.20
N ASP A 20 4.63 4.45 -4.66
CA ASP A 20 5.87 5.20 -4.89
C ASP A 20 6.91 5.00 -3.77
N SER A 21 7.71 6.03 -3.45
CA SER A 21 8.71 5.99 -2.37
C SER A 21 8.09 5.78 -0.99
N LEU A 22 6.87 6.25 -0.75
CA LEU A 22 6.16 6.04 0.51
C LEU A 22 5.88 4.54 0.74
N THR A 23 5.61 3.82 -0.35
CA THR A 23 5.45 2.36 -0.34
C THR A 23 6.81 1.64 -0.36
N GLN A 24 7.80 2.13 -1.11
CA GLN A 24 9.12 1.49 -1.16
C GLN A 24 9.78 1.47 0.22
N ARG A 25 9.57 2.52 1.01
CA ARG A 25 10.12 2.68 2.35
C ARG A 25 9.24 2.07 3.45
N SER A 26 8.16 1.35 3.11
CA SER A 26 7.18 0.85 4.09
C SER A 26 7.76 -0.08 5.16
N HIS A 27 8.92 -0.69 4.90
CA HIS A 27 9.68 -1.54 5.85
C HIS A 27 10.91 -0.87 6.45
N SER A 28 11.18 0.40 6.12
CA SER A 28 12.27 1.15 6.76
C SER A 28 11.92 1.54 8.20
N GLU A 29 12.91 1.92 9.00
CA GLU A 29 12.69 2.31 10.40
C GLU A 29 11.65 3.43 10.54
N ASP A 30 11.76 4.49 9.75
CA ASP A 30 10.80 5.59 9.74
C ASP A 30 9.53 5.25 8.97
N GLY A 31 9.67 4.62 7.81
CA GLY A 31 8.54 4.32 6.93
C GLY A 31 7.67 3.14 7.37
N CYS A 32 7.99 2.47 8.48
CA CYS A 32 7.53 1.17 9.01
C CYS A 32 6.04 0.74 8.92
N TRP A 33 5.15 1.46 8.24
CA TRP A 33 3.74 1.12 8.09
C TRP A 33 3.49 -0.25 7.43
N GLY A 34 4.35 -0.68 6.50
CA GLY A 34 4.29 -2.02 5.92
C GLY A 34 4.69 -3.11 6.92
N SER A 35 5.68 -2.82 7.79
CA SER A 35 6.07 -3.71 8.88
C SER A 35 4.96 -3.85 9.92
N LEU A 36 4.27 -2.75 10.25
CA LEU A 36 3.11 -2.76 11.14
C LEU A 36 1.93 -3.54 10.54
N VAL A 37 1.75 -3.48 9.20
CA VAL A 37 0.79 -4.36 8.52
C VAL A 37 1.21 -5.83 8.66
N ALA A 38 2.49 -6.13 8.44
CA ALA A 38 2.99 -7.50 8.56
C ALA A 38 2.78 -8.06 9.97
N GLU A 39 3.08 -7.27 11.00
CA GLU A 39 2.82 -7.60 12.42
C GLU A 39 1.33 -7.89 12.67
N GLY A 40 0.42 -7.05 12.16
CA GLY A 40 -1.03 -7.23 12.35
C GLY A 40 -1.61 -8.48 11.67
N PHE A 41 -0.96 -8.98 10.62
CA PHE A 41 -1.39 -10.16 9.87
C PHE A 41 -0.42 -11.34 9.98
N GLU A 42 0.38 -11.39 11.06
CA GLU A 42 1.29 -12.48 11.34
C GLU A 42 0.59 -13.84 11.29
N ARG A 43 1.24 -14.79 10.61
CA ARG A 43 0.70 -16.13 10.36
C ARG A 43 -0.68 -16.13 9.67
N ARG A 44 -1.15 -15.03 9.07
CA ARG A 44 -2.42 -14.97 8.32
C ARG A 44 -2.19 -14.59 6.86
N CYS A 45 -1.34 -13.60 6.59
CA CYS A 45 -1.10 -13.11 5.24
C CYS A 45 0.38 -12.80 4.98
N ASP A 46 0.81 -12.99 3.74
CA ASP A 46 2.07 -12.43 3.25
C ASP A 46 1.87 -10.96 2.87
N ILE A 47 2.87 -10.11 3.17
CA ILE A 47 2.89 -8.72 2.72
C ILE A 47 3.81 -8.59 1.51
N VAL A 48 3.25 -8.21 0.36
CA VAL A 48 3.97 -8.08 -0.91
C VAL A 48 4.14 -6.60 -1.26
N VAL A 49 5.34 -6.07 -1.02
CA VAL A 49 5.66 -4.66 -1.30
C VAL A 49 6.14 -4.48 -2.74
N ARG A 50 5.55 -3.51 -3.44
CA ARG A 50 5.85 -3.08 -4.81
C ARG A 50 5.84 -1.54 -4.87
N GLY A 51 6.80 -0.94 -4.19
CA GLY A 51 7.00 0.50 -4.15
C GLY A 51 8.17 0.94 -5.04
N PHE A 52 8.00 2.05 -5.76
CA PHE A 52 8.98 2.54 -6.74
C PHE A 52 9.26 4.03 -6.50
N SER A 53 10.40 4.34 -5.87
CA SER A 53 10.76 5.70 -5.51
C SER A 53 10.80 6.62 -6.72
N GLY A 54 10.09 7.74 -6.63
CA GLY A 54 9.98 8.74 -7.69
C GLY A 54 8.94 8.46 -8.77
N TYR A 55 8.29 7.29 -8.77
CA TYR A 55 7.28 6.94 -9.77
C TYR A 55 5.95 7.67 -9.50
N ASN A 56 5.25 7.97 -10.58
CA ASN A 56 3.92 8.58 -10.59
C ASN A 56 2.93 7.64 -11.28
N THR A 57 1.65 8.00 -11.35
CA THR A 57 0.62 7.13 -11.94
C THR A 57 0.84 6.84 -13.43
N ARG A 58 1.42 7.79 -14.19
CA ARG A 58 1.75 7.62 -15.61
C ARG A 58 2.74 6.47 -15.83
N MET A 59 3.68 6.29 -14.91
CA MET A 59 4.63 5.17 -14.94
C MET A 59 4.02 3.89 -14.34
N CYS A 60 3.41 3.99 -13.16
CA CYS A 60 2.91 2.85 -12.41
C CYS A 60 1.84 2.04 -13.16
N LYS A 61 1.02 2.68 -14.00
CA LYS A 61 0.04 1.95 -14.82
C LYS A 61 0.66 0.96 -15.80
N TYR A 62 1.91 1.16 -16.21
CA TYR A 62 2.65 0.24 -17.07
C TYR A 62 3.48 -0.77 -16.26
N VAL A 63 3.85 -0.41 -15.02
CA VAL A 63 4.50 -1.34 -14.10
C VAL A 63 3.53 -2.43 -13.65
N LEU A 64 2.31 -2.05 -13.28
CA LEU A 64 1.33 -2.96 -12.68
C LEU A 64 1.11 -4.25 -13.52
N PRO A 65 0.87 -4.19 -14.85
CA PRO A 65 0.71 -5.39 -15.68
C PRO A 65 1.97 -6.24 -15.88
N ARG A 66 3.14 -5.78 -15.41
CA ARG A 66 4.40 -6.52 -15.49
C ARG A 66 4.72 -7.29 -14.21
N ILE A 67 4.04 -6.97 -13.11
CA ILE A 67 4.35 -7.51 -11.79
C ILE A 67 3.17 -8.19 -11.11
N PHE A 68 1.99 -8.14 -11.75
CA PHE A 68 0.75 -8.71 -11.25
C PHE A 68 -0.10 -9.15 -12.42
N GLY A 69 -0.52 -10.42 -12.45
CA GLY A 69 -1.38 -11.00 -13.48
C GLY A 69 -2.56 -11.81 -12.93
N PRO A 70 -3.42 -12.38 -13.79
CA PRO A 70 -4.53 -13.23 -13.36
C PRO A 70 -4.12 -14.42 -12.48
N GLU A 71 -2.92 -14.95 -12.67
CA GLU A 71 -2.32 -16.01 -11.86
C GLU A 71 -2.06 -15.62 -10.40
N ASP A 72 -1.91 -14.32 -10.13
CA ASP A 72 -1.67 -13.79 -8.78
C ASP A 72 -2.97 -13.49 -8.02
N ALA A 73 -4.08 -13.28 -8.74
CA ALA A 73 -5.32 -12.77 -8.20
C ALA A 73 -6.00 -13.74 -7.21
N GLY A 74 -5.86 -15.05 -7.43
CA GLY A 74 -6.48 -16.08 -6.60
C GLY A 74 -6.06 -16.06 -5.12
N GLY A 75 -4.91 -15.45 -4.80
CA GLY A 75 -4.41 -15.32 -3.43
C GLY A 75 -4.54 -13.93 -2.83
N VAL A 76 -5.20 -12.96 -3.49
CA VAL A 76 -5.26 -11.57 -2.99
C VAL A 76 -6.23 -11.45 -1.82
N ALA A 77 -5.69 -11.10 -0.64
CA ALA A 77 -6.45 -10.76 0.55
C ALA A 77 -6.80 -9.27 0.61
N ALA A 78 -5.90 -8.41 0.11
CA ALA A 78 -6.14 -6.99 -0.12
C ALA A 78 -5.12 -6.43 -1.12
N PHE A 79 -5.46 -5.35 -1.81
CA PHE A 79 -4.58 -4.64 -2.73
C PHE A 79 -4.64 -3.13 -2.44
N VAL A 80 -3.56 -2.58 -1.89
CA VAL A 80 -3.46 -1.17 -1.51
C VAL A 80 -2.70 -0.41 -2.59
N ILE A 81 -3.29 0.65 -3.12
CA ILE A 81 -2.63 1.60 -4.03
C ILE A 81 -2.37 2.91 -3.29
N PHE A 82 -1.10 3.31 -3.22
CA PHE A 82 -0.67 4.56 -2.59
C PHE A 82 0.22 5.36 -3.54
N LEU A 83 -0.42 6.24 -4.31
CA LEU A 83 0.20 7.07 -5.35
C LEU A 83 -0.37 8.49 -5.28
N GLY A 84 0.31 9.43 -5.94
CA GLY A 84 -0.12 10.82 -6.05
C GLY A 84 0.88 11.81 -5.47
N ALA A 85 1.75 11.40 -4.53
CA ALA A 85 2.73 12.32 -3.92
C ALA A 85 3.67 12.93 -4.96
N ASN A 86 4.05 12.13 -5.98
CA ASN A 86 4.84 12.59 -7.11
C ASN A 86 4.00 13.34 -8.16
N ASP A 87 2.80 12.83 -8.48
CA ASP A 87 1.87 13.42 -9.43
C ASP A 87 1.48 14.87 -9.06
N CYS A 88 1.36 15.16 -7.76
CA CYS A 88 1.04 16.48 -7.21
C CYS A 88 2.16 17.52 -7.30
N SER A 89 3.30 17.19 -7.93
CA SER A 89 4.36 18.18 -8.20
C SER A 89 3.80 19.35 -9.03
N GLU A 90 4.35 20.55 -8.86
CA GLU A 90 3.96 21.69 -9.68
C GLU A 90 4.18 21.38 -11.17
N PRO A 91 3.25 21.78 -12.04
CA PRO A 91 3.42 21.66 -13.48
C PRO A 91 4.71 22.38 -13.91
N SER A 92 5.52 21.72 -14.74
CA SER A 92 6.65 22.33 -15.42
C SER A 92 6.63 21.95 -16.89
N SER A 93 7.14 22.84 -17.73
CA SER A 93 7.35 22.62 -19.16
C SER A 93 8.48 21.62 -19.44
N ASP A 94 9.27 21.25 -18.43
CA ASP A 94 10.42 20.38 -18.61
C ASP A 94 9.99 18.92 -18.83
N PRO A 95 10.46 18.28 -19.91
CA PRO A 95 10.22 16.85 -20.11
C PRO A 95 10.96 16.06 -19.01
N GLY A 96 10.22 15.23 -18.26
CA GLY A 96 10.77 14.42 -17.18
C GLY A 96 10.36 14.86 -15.77
N THR A 97 9.45 15.84 -15.63
CA THR A 97 8.91 16.21 -14.32
C THR A 97 8.00 15.11 -13.76
N GLN A 98 7.89 15.07 -12.43
CA GLN A 98 7.04 14.09 -11.76
C GLN A 98 5.55 14.42 -11.87
N ASN A 99 5.19 15.65 -12.26
CA ASN A 99 3.81 16.08 -12.38
C ASN A 99 3.02 15.23 -13.38
N VAL A 100 1.80 14.86 -12.97
CA VAL A 100 0.80 14.24 -13.84
C VAL A 100 -0.48 15.05 -13.69
N PRO A 101 -0.97 15.74 -14.74
CA PRO A 101 -2.18 16.56 -14.64
C PRO A 101 -3.36 15.79 -14.05
N LEU A 102 -4.16 16.44 -13.20
CA LEU A 102 -5.23 15.82 -12.40
C LEU A 102 -6.15 14.89 -13.21
N LYS A 103 -6.55 15.30 -14.42
CA LYS A 103 -7.39 14.47 -15.31
C LYS A 103 -6.69 13.18 -15.71
N GLU A 104 -5.42 13.25 -16.07
CA GLU A 104 -4.62 12.08 -16.42
C GLU A 104 -4.36 11.20 -15.21
N PHE A 105 -4.05 11.79 -14.05
CA PHE A 105 -3.86 11.08 -12.80
C PHE A 105 -5.06 10.19 -12.45
N ILE A 106 -6.29 10.74 -12.51
CA ILE A 106 -7.51 9.97 -12.26
C ILE A 106 -7.74 8.90 -13.34
N SER A 107 -7.54 9.22 -14.62
CA SER A 107 -7.62 8.23 -15.71
C SER A 107 -6.64 7.06 -15.50
N ASN A 108 -5.42 7.35 -15.04
CA ASN A 108 -4.40 6.33 -14.77
C ASN A 108 -4.81 5.44 -13.57
N LEU A 109 -5.39 6.01 -12.52
CA LEU A 109 -5.94 5.23 -11.39
C LEU A 109 -7.10 4.34 -11.85
N GLU A 110 -8.04 4.88 -12.63
CA GLU A 110 -9.14 4.11 -13.23
C GLU A 110 -8.63 2.95 -14.10
N GLU A 111 -7.60 3.18 -14.90
CA GLU A 111 -6.94 2.14 -15.71
C GLU A 111 -6.36 1.02 -14.84
N MET A 112 -5.66 1.36 -13.75
CA MET A 112 -5.12 0.36 -12.83
C MET A 112 -6.22 -0.42 -12.10
N LEU A 113 -7.27 0.26 -11.62
CA LEU A 113 -8.42 -0.39 -10.98
C LEU A 113 -9.14 -1.35 -11.93
N ARG A 114 -9.35 -0.92 -13.19
CA ARG A 114 -9.94 -1.76 -14.24
C ARG A 114 -9.06 -2.96 -14.53
N TYR A 115 -7.74 -2.78 -14.60
CA TYR A 115 -6.80 -3.87 -14.80
C TYR A 115 -6.84 -4.91 -13.68
N LEU A 116 -6.82 -4.48 -12.41
CA LEU A 116 -6.94 -5.38 -11.26
C LEU A 116 -8.26 -6.18 -11.30
N LYS A 117 -9.36 -5.51 -11.64
CA LYS A 117 -10.67 -6.16 -11.82
C LYS A 117 -10.63 -7.22 -12.92
N VAL A 118 -10.00 -6.93 -14.06
CA VAL A 118 -9.84 -7.88 -15.18
C VAL A 118 -8.97 -9.06 -14.78
N CYS A 119 -7.94 -8.86 -13.96
CA CYS A 119 -7.14 -9.95 -13.41
C CYS A 119 -7.92 -10.84 -12.43
N GLY A 120 -9.07 -10.38 -11.92
CA GLY A 120 -9.92 -11.12 -11.00
C GLY A 120 -9.83 -10.67 -9.55
N VAL A 121 -9.21 -9.51 -9.26
CA VAL A 121 -9.23 -8.94 -7.91
C VAL A 121 -10.60 -8.31 -7.63
N PRO A 122 -11.33 -8.75 -6.59
CA PRO A 122 -12.61 -8.15 -6.22
C PRO A 122 -12.46 -6.69 -5.81
N MET A 123 -13.37 -5.81 -6.23
CA MET A 123 -13.26 -4.37 -5.94
C MET A 123 -13.28 -4.05 -4.44
N ASN A 124 -13.98 -4.86 -3.63
CA ASN A 124 -14.02 -4.72 -2.17
C ASN A 124 -12.72 -5.17 -1.46
N LYS A 125 -11.75 -5.71 -2.20
CA LYS A 125 -10.40 -6.04 -1.72
C LYS A 125 -9.38 -4.94 -2.08
N ILE A 126 -9.78 -3.96 -2.90
CA ILE A 126 -8.91 -2.86 -3.34
C ILE A 126 -9.12 -1.64 -2.42
N ILE A 127 -8.03 -1.04 -1.98
CA ILE A 127 -8.02 0.14 -1.11
C ILE A 127 -7.13 1.21 -1.74
N LEU A 128 -7.65 2.43 -1.87
CA LEU A 128 -6.87 3.59 -2.29
C LEU A 128 -6.47 4.43 -1.07
N LEU A 129 -5.21 4.86 -1.03
CA LEU A 129 -4.75 5.88 -0.09
C LEU A 129 -4.59 7.21 -0.83
N THR A 130 -5.18 8.28 -0.30
CA THR A 130 -4.92 9.63 -0.83
C THR A 130 -3.48 10.05 -0.54
N PRO A 131 -2.83 10.89 -1.38
CA PRO A 131 -1.50 11.40 -1.05
C PRO A 131 -1.51 12.13 0.31
N PRO A 132 -0.48 11.95 1.17
CA PRO A 132 -0.41 12.63 2.46
C PRO A 132 -0.20 14.14 2.27
N PRO A 133 -0.46 14.98 3.29
CA PRO A 133 -0.17 16.40 3.18
C PRO A 133 1.34 16.62 2.99
N TYR A 134 1.69 17.73 2.33
CA TYR A 134 3.06 18.10 2.02
C TYR A 134 3.48 19.34 2.81
N CYS A 135 4.68 19.32 3.40
CA CYS A 135 5.20 20.44 4.17
C CYS A 135 6.35 21.14 3.41
N ASP A 136 6.02 22.25 2.76
CA ASP A 136 6.95 23.01 1.93
C ASP A 136 8.18 23.51 2.69
N GLU A 137 7.98 24.07 3.89
CA GLU A 137 9.06 24.56 4.75
C GLU A 137 10.13 23.49 5.00
N LYS A 138 9.72 22.25 5.32
CA LYS A 138 10.63 21.14 5.59
C LYS A 138 11.33 20.64 4.32
N TRP A 139 10.60 20.59 3.21
CA TRP A 139 11.16 20.12 1.94
C TRP A 139 12.18 21.10 1.40
N VAL A 140 11.90 22.40 1.46
CA VAL A 140 12.84 23.45 1.09
C VAL A 140 14.09 23.40 1.95
N ALA A 141 13.96 23.18 3.27
CA ALA A 141 15.11 23.03 4.16
C ALA A 141 15.96 21.80 3.77
N TRP A 142 15.34 20.64 3.57
CA TRP A 142 16.02 19.41 3.18
C TRP A 142 16.71 19.52 1.81
N CYS A 143 16.07 20.15 0.82
CA CYS A 143 16.70 20.39 -0.49
C CYS A 143 17.94 21.28 -0.38
N LYS A 144 17.89 22.33 0.45
CA LYS A 144 19.05 23.20 0.70
C LYS A 144 20.20 22.44 1.36
N GLU A 145 19.90 21.61 2.36
CA GLU A 145 20.89 20.80 3.08
C GLU A 145 21.53 19.74 2.18
N THR A 146 20.77 19.17 1.25
CA THR A 146 21.22 18.05 0.39
C THR A 146 21.68 18.46 -1.01
N GLY A 147 21.58 19.74 -1.37
CA GLY A 147 21.92 20.25 -2.71
C GLY A 147 21.00 19.73 -3.82
N ARG A 148 19.77 19.32 -3.47
CA ARG A 148 18.76 18.84 -4.43
C ARG A 148 17.99 20.02 -5.02
N ASP A 149 17.59 19.89 -6.29
CA ASP A 149 16.65 20.81 -6.91
C ASP A 149 15.31 20.83 -6.14
N LEU A 150 14.57 21.94 -6.27
CA LEU A 150 13.28 22.17 -5.61
C LEU A 150 12.12 21.81 -6.55
N PRO A 151 11.66 20.55 -6.63
CA PRO A 151 10.34 20.29 -7.19
C PRO A 151 9.33 20.88 -6.23
N ARG A 152 8.74 22.02 -6.63
CA ARG A 152 7.74 22.69 -5.82
C ARG A 152 6.48 21.82 -5.78
N ARG A 153 5.96 21.63 -4.59
CA ARG A 153 4.62 21.10 -4.30
C ARG A 153 4.00 22.10 -3.34
N ASN A 154 2.68 22.17 -3.28
CA ASN A 154 2.03 22.91 -2.21
C ASN A 154 0.79 22.17 -1.72
N LEU A 155 0.38 22.49 -0.50
CA LEU A 155 -0.71 21.80 0.19
C LEU A 155 -2.04 21.90 -0.56
N GLU A 156 -2.30 23.02 -1.24
CA GLU A 156 -3.52 23.24 -2.03
C GLU A 156 -3.59 22.30 -3.24
N ILE A 157 -2.48 22.13 -3.96
CA ILE A 157 -2.40 21.17 -5.07
C ILE A 157 -2.65 19.76 -4.55
N VAL A 158 -1.98 19.35 -3.48
CA VAL A 158 -2.16 18.00 -2.91
C VAL A 158 -3.61 17.75 -2.52
N SER A 159 -4.30 18.74 -1.93
CA SER A 159 -5.73 18.63 -1.59
C SER A 159 -6.59 18.27 -2.81
N LYS A 160 -6.34 18.90 -3.96
CA LYS A 160 -7.11 18.65 -5.21
C LYS A 160 -6.99 17.20 -5.66
N TYR A 161 -5.81 16.59 -5.52
CA TYR A 161 -5.61 15.17 -5.88
C TYR A 161 -6.22 14.26 -4.82
N ALA A 162 -6.11 14.58 -3.53
CA ALA A 162 -6.74 13.81 -2.45
C ALA A 162 -8.27 13.79 -2.57
N ASP A 163 -8.89 14.92 -2.91
CA ASP A 163 -10.33 15.04 -3.14
C ASP A 163 -10.74 14.23 -4.38
N ALA A 164 -9.95 14.27 -5.45
CA ALA A 164 -10.23 13.54 -6.67
C ALA A 164 -10.13 12.01 -6.48
N VAL A 165 -9.16 11.51 -5.70
CA VAL A 165 -9.09 10.08 -5.32
C VAL A 165 -10.31 9.68 -4.50
N SER A 166 -10.72 10.53 -3.55
CA SER A 166 -11.90 10.27 -2.70
C SER A 166 -13.18 10.20 -3.54
N LYS A 167 -13.35 11.13 -4.50
CA LYS A 167 -14.46 11.12 -5.44
C LYS A 167 -14.45 9.87 -6.32
N LEU A 168 -13.30 9.51 -6.88
CA LEU A 168 -13.15 8.31 -7.71
C LEU A 168 -13.57 7.04 -6.96
N GLY A 169 -13.11 6.87 -5.71
CA GLY A 169 -13.48 5.70 -4.92
C GLY A 169 -14.98 5.65 -4.59
N ASN A 170 -15.62 6.78 -4.33
CA ASN A 170 -17.07 6.84 -4.17
C ASN A 170 -17.81 6.42 -5.45
N GLU A 171 -17.37 6.92 -6.61
CA GLU A 171 -17.98 6.61 -7.92
C GLU A 171 -17.82 5.12 -8.30
N LEU A 172 -16.69 4.51 -7.95
CA LEU A 172 -16.38 3.11 -8.28
C LEU A 172 -16.67 2.12 -7.14
N HIS A 173 -17.21 2.59 -6.01
CA HIS A 173 -17.40 1.80 -4.80
C HIS A 173 -16.13 1.07 -4.33
N VAL A 174 -14.99 1.78 -4.37
CA VAL A 174 -13.69 1.33 -3.86
C VAL A 174 -13.40 2.04 -2.55
N ALA A 175 -12.88 1.31 -1.57
CA ALA A 175 -12.50 1.91 -0.30
C ALA A 175 -11.41 2.97 -0.49
N VAL A 176 -11.60 4.15 0.11
CA VAL A 176 -10.59 5.21 0.14
C VAL A 176 -10.31 5.60 1.57
N ILE A 177 -9.02 5.66 1.92
CA ILE A 177 -8.56 6.21 3.18
C ILE A 177 -7.94 7.57 2.89
N ASN A 178 -8.56 8.62 3.41
CA ASN A 178 -8.11 9.98 3.20
C ASN A 178 -6.97 10.34 4.17
N ILE A 179 -5.76 9.90 3.84
CA ILE A 179 -4.54 10.17 4.62
C ILE A 179 -4.25 11.67 4.70
N PHE A 180 -4.52 12.42 3.62
CA PHE A 180 -4.42 13.89 3.60
C PHE A 180 -5.15 14.55 4.78
N ALA A 181 -6.44 14.22 4.93
CA ALA A 181 -7.27 14.75 6.01
C ALA A 181 -6.88 14.16 7.38
N ALA A 182 -6.63 12.85 7.44
CA ALA A 182 -6.32 12.15 8.69
C ALA A 182 -5.03 12.66 9.37
N PHE A 183 -4.04 13.06 8.59
CA PHE A 183 -2.81 13.66 9.13
C PHE A 183 -3.07 15.06 9.66
N GLN A 184 -3.81 15.89 8.93
CA GLN A 184 -4.09 17.28 9.34
C GLN A 184 -4.97 17.42 10.58
N GLN A 185 -5.61 16.34 11.04
CA GLN A 185 -6.29 16.29 12.34
C GLN A 185 -5.32 16.27 13.52
N GLU A 186 -4.04 15.95 13.30
CA GLU A 186 -3.01 15.99 14.35
C GLU A 186 -2.49 17.42 14.52
N GLN A 187 -2.46 17.91 15.76
CA GLN A 187 -2.05 19.29 16.09
C GLN A 187 -0.69 19.67 15.46
N ASN A 188 0.24 18.72 15.41
CA ASN A 188 1.59 18.90 14.85
C ASN A 188 1.83 18.01 13.63
N TRP A 189 0.86 17.89 12.70
CA TRP A 189 0.94 16.97 11.57
C TRP A 189 2.24 17.02 10.75
N LYS A 190 2.93 18.17 10.70
CA LYS A 190 4.23 18.31 10.01
C LYS A 190 5.33 17.38 10.58
N THR A 191 5.20 16.92 11.83
CA THR A 191 6.12 15.95 12.46
C THR A 191 5.88 14.52 11.98
N LEU A 192 4.74 14.26 11.33
CA LEU A 192 4.45 12.98 10.66
C LEU A 192 5.27 12.78 9.39
N LEU A 193 6.06 13.78 9.00
CA LEU A 193 6.93 13.76 7.83
C LEU A 193 8.38 13.99 8.27
N ILE A 194 9.35 13.34 7.61
CA ILE A 194 10.79 13.52 7.88
C ILE A 194 11.25 14.83 7.24
N ASP A 195 11.19 14.87 5.91
CA ASP A 195 11.69 15.92 5.02
C ASP A 195 10.55 16.80 4.48
N GLY A 196 9.32 16.59 4.94
CA GLY A 196 8.14 17.29 4.42
C GLY A 196 7.42 16.56 3.28
N LEU A 197 7.92 15.39 2.86
CA LEU A 197 7.29 14.51 1.89
C LEU A 197 7.18 13.06 2.42
N HIS A 198 8.28 12.48 2.86
CA HIS A 198 8.33 11.10 3.33
C HIS A 198 7.87 10.96 4.78
N LEU A 199 7.20 9.84 5.08
CA LEU A 199 6.66 9.56 6.41
C LEU A 199 7.77 9.39 7.44
N SER A 200 7.62 10.03 8.59
CA SER A 200 8.38 9.70 9.80
C SER A 200 7.75 8.49 10.49
N LYS A 201 8.44 7.92 11.49
CA LYS A 201 7.89 6.83 12.31
C LYS A 201 6.49 7.11 12.88
N PRO A 202 6.21 8.27 13.51
CA PRO A 202 4.85 8.64 13.91
C PRO A 202 3.84 8.73 12.75
N GLY A 203 4.27 9.23 11.58
CA GLY A 203 3.41 9.29 10.38
C GLY A 203 3.04 7.91 9.87
N SER A 204 4.02 7.00 9.79
CA SER A 204 3.82 5.60 9.42
C SER A 204 2.88 4.87 10.39
N GLN A 205 3.04 5.11 11.70
CA GLN A 205 2.14 4.58 12.73
C GLN A 205 0.70 5.13 12.59
N LYS A 206 0.54 6.42 12.28
CA LYS A 206 -0.79 7.00 12.02
C LYS A 206 -1.43 6.38 10.77
N LEU A 207 -0.68 6.26 9.68
CA LEU A 207 -1.16 5.61 8.45
C LEU A 207 -1.60 4.17 8.73
N ALA A 208 -0.75 3.38 9.38
CA ALA A 208 -1.08 1.99 9.73
C ALA A 208 -2.36 1.90 10.56
N ARG A 209 -2.51 2.73 11.60
CA ARG A 209 -3.75 2.79 12.41
C ARG A 209 -4.99 3.09 11.58
N CYS A 210 -4.90 4.00 10.60
CA CYS A 210 -6.01 4.28 9.70
C CYS A 210 -6.30 3.11 8.73
N LEU A 211 -5.26 2.39 8.31
CA LEU A 211 -5.35 1.31 7.32
C LEU A 211 -5.85 -0.02 7.91
N MET A 212 -5.51 -0.35 9.16
CA MET A 212 -5.78 -1.69 9.70
C MET A 212 -7.26 -2.08 9.70
N PRO A 213 -8.22 -1.21 10.08
CA PRO A 213 -9.64 -1.58 10.03
C PRO A 213 -10.12 -1.96 8.62
N PHE A 214 -9.63 -1.26 7.59
CA PHE A 214 -9.96 -1.55 6.20
C PHE A 214 -9.31 -2.86 5.73
N LEU A 215 -8.07 -3.14 6.15
CA LEU A 215 -7.43 -4.40 5.85
C LEU A 215 -8.12 -5.57 6.55
N GLU A 216 -8.51 -5.44 7.82
CA GLU A 216 -9.24 -6.52 8.52
C GLU A 216 -10.58 -6.80 7.84
N GLN A 217 -11.30 -5.76 7.43
CA GLN A 217 -12.54 -5.92 6.66
C GLN A 217 -12.28 -6.55 5.28
N ALA A 218 -11.25 -6.10 4.57
CA ALA A 218 -10.91 -6.61 3.25
C ALA A 218 -10.47 -8.07 3.34
N VAL A 219 -9.53 -8.41 4.22
CA VAL A 219 -8.98 -9.76 4.43
C VAL A 219 -10.09 -10.71 4.88
N GLY A 220 -10.92 -10.30 5.85
CA GLY A 220 -11.97 -11.12 6.43
C GLY A 220 -11.41 -12.22 7.34
N PRO A 221 -12.23 -13.24 7.66
CA PRO A 221 -11.79 -14.36 8.49
C PRO A 221 -10.72 -15.16 7.76
N VAL A 222 -9.49 -15.10 8.26
CA VAL A 222 -8.37 -15.93 7.81
C VAL A 222 -7.77 -16.57 9.05
N PRO A 223 -7.74 -17.91 9.15
CA PRO A 223 -7.19 -18.58 10.31
C PRO A 223 -5.69 -18.34 10.42
N ALA A 224 -5.16 -18.42 11.64
CA ALA A 224 -3.73 -18.53 11.83
C ALA A 224 -3.22 -19.82 11.15
N MET A 225 -2.19 -19.67 10.34
CA MET A 225 -1.56 -20.75 9.60
C MET A 225 -0.80 -21.63 10.60
N PHE A 226 -1.08 -22.93 10.52
CA PHE A 226 -0.59 -23.98 11.40
C PHE A 226 -1.05 -23.85 12.87
N PRO A 227 -1.03 -24.93 13.66
CA PRO A 227 -1.38 -24.86 15.08
C PRO A 227 -0.36 -24.03 15.89
N ASP A 228 -0.73 -23.63 17.12
CA ASP A 228 0.26 -23.22 18.11
C ASP A 228 1.20 -24.38 18.41
N TRP A 229 2.48 -24.11 18.65
CA TRP A 229 3.48 -25.16 18.90
C TRP A 229 3.14 -26.01 20.14
N LYS A 230 2.36 -25.48 21.10
CA LYS A 230 1.88 -26.24 22.26
C LYS A 230 0.80 -27.27 21.89
N CYS A 231 0.19 -27.14 20.71
CA CYS A 231 -0.80 -28.06 20.20
C CYS A 231 -0.20 -29.13 19.26
N THR A 232 1.11 -29.09 19.01
CA THR A 232 1.79 -30.14 18.24
C THR A 232 2.25 -31.26 19.17
N ASP A 233 2.12 -32.51 18.75
CA ASP A 233 2.75 -33.65 19.42
C ASP A 233 4.28 -33.55 19.28
N PRO A 234 5.04 -33.39 20.38
CA PRO A 234 6.50 -33.32 20.30
C PRO A 234 7.16 -34.63 19.84
N ALA A 235 6.46 -35.77 19.95
CA ALA A 235 6.94 -37.05 19.43
C ALA A 235 6.61 -37.26 17.95
N ASP A 236 5.60 -36.55 17.41
CA ASP A 236 5.18 -36.60 16.01
C ASP A 236 4.68 -35.23 15.49
N PRO A 237 5.61 -34.27 15.29
CA PRO A 237 5.26 -32.94 14.80
C PRO A 237 4.82 -32.97 13.32
N GLU A 238 5.28 -33.95 12.54
CA GLU A 238 4.92 -34.08 11.12
C GLU A 238 3.42 -34.35 10.98
N SER A 239 2.88 -35.34 11.69
CA SER A 239 1.44 -35.61 11.65
C SER A 239 0.61 -34.42 12.15
N SER A 240 1.08 -33.73 13.20
CA SER A 240 0.42 -32.54 13.74
C SER A 240 0.32 -31.40 12.71
N ILE A 241 1.38 -31.17 11.94
CA ILE A 241 1.44 -30.11 10.92
C ILE A 241 0.72 -30.55 9.63
N ALA A 242 0.91 -31.79 9.19
CA ALA A 242 0.31 -32.32 7.97
C ALA A 242 -1.21 -32.47 8.07
N SER A 243 -1.73 -32.67 9.29
CA SER A 243 -3.18 -32.72 9.54
C SER A 243 -3.84 -31.35 9.58
N TRP A 244 -3.07 -30.25 9.64
CA TRP A 244 -3.62 -28.91 9.68
C TRP A 244 -4.38 -28.59 8.38
N ALA A 245 -5.61 -28.14 8.55
CA ALA A 245 -6.43 -27.52 7.53
C ALA A 245 -6.96 -26.20 8.09
N PRO A 246 -7.14 -25.15 7.26
CA PRO A 246 -7.87 -23.98 7.69
C PRO A 246 -9.29 -24.41 8.13
N ASP A 247 -9.72 -23.99 9.32
CA ASP A 247 -11.09 -24.21 9.77
C ASP A 247 -12.07 -23.59 8.75
N PRO A 248 -13.20 -24.27 8.42
CA PRO A 248 -14.19 -23.79 7.45
C PRO A 248 -14.76 -22.40 7.73
#